data_AF-A0A0R3XCK6-F1
#
_entry.id   AF-A0A0R3XCK6-F1
#
_cell.length_a   1.000
_cell.length_b   1.000
_cell.length_c   1.000
_cell.angle_alpha   90.00
_cell.angle_beta   90.00
_cell.angle_gamma   90.00
#
_symmetry.space_group_name_H-M   'P 1'
#
loop_
_entity.id
_entity.type
_entity.pdbx_description
1 polymer ?
#
loop_
_entity_poly.entity_id
_entity_poly.type
_entity_poly.pdbx_seq_one_letter_code
_entity_poly.pdbx_strand_id
1 'polypeptide(L)'
;MCSIIDEVLPSSYFSADSLLGVQADQRVLCQLISVFLPHVNAILQQHDVDLPLITLGWFLTLFSGVLPMQIMLRVWDLLFYEGSTVLFRIALAIFKIKEEALLSTTNTASFFNEISNAPASIKDVVELITTFACARHDVSQCYSQFMTLFDTSAKVKV
;
A
#
# COMPACT_ATOMS: atom_id res chain seq x y z
N MET A 1 -3.13 6.83 -22.52
CA MET A 1 -3.05 5.83 -21.44
C MET A 1 -1.60 5.46 -21.12
N CYS A 2 -0.67 5.35 -22.08
CA CYS A 2 0.75 5.05 -21.76
C CYS A 2 1.46 6.15 -20.94
N SER A 3 1.14 7.43 -21.14
CA SER A 3 1.81 8.54 -20.43
C SER A 3 1.55 8.59 -18.92
N ILE A 4 0.45 8.01 -18.43
CA ILE A 4 0.15 7.98 -16.98
C ILE A 4 1.10 7.01 -16.27
N ILE A 5 1.38 5.87 -16.89
CA ILE A 5 2.24 4.84 -16.29
C ILE A 5 3.69 5.32 -16.27
N ASP A 6 4.13 6.05 -17.31
CA ASP A 6 5.50 6.55 -17.40
C ASP A 6 5.76 7.82 -16.57
N GLU A 7 4.74 8.66 -16.30
CA GLU A 7 4.91 9.89 -15.49
C GLU A 7 4.49 9.74 -14.02
N VAL A 8 3.54 8.88 -13.68
CA VAL A 8 3.02 8.73 -12.30
C VAL A 8 3.63 7.54 -11.57
N LEU A 9 4.04 6.50 -12.29
CA LEU A 9 4.70 5.31 -11.75
C LEU A 9 6.12 5.19 -12.34
N PRO A 10 7.07 4.53 -11.66
CA PRO A 10 8.37 4.27 -12.24
C PRO A 10 8.22 3.49 -13.56
N SER A 11 9.05 3.77 -14.57
CA SER A 11 9.01 3.17 -15.92
C SER A 11 9.25 1.64 -15.97
N SER A 12 9.35 0.99 -14.81
CA SER A 12 9.48 -0.46 -14.64
C SER A 12 8.41 -1.10 -13.76
N TYR A 13 7.33 -0.37 -13.44
CA TYR A 13 6.28 -0.83 -12.52
C TYR A 13 5.57 -2.10 -13.04
N PHE A 14 5.30 -2.16 -14.35
CA PHE A 14 4.68 -3.32 -15.02
C PHE A 14 5.63 -4.11 -15.94
N SER A 15 6.95 -4.04 -15.73
CA SER A 15 7.90 -4.77 -16.58
C SER A 15 7.67 -6.29 -16.53
N ALA A 16 7.64 -6.90 -17.72
CA ALA A 16 7.24 -8.29 -17.96
C ALA A 16 8.08 -9.35 -17.22
N ASP A 17 9.33 -9.04 -16.88
CA ASP A 17 10.27 -10.05 -16.36
C ASP A 17 10.29 -10.18 -14.84
N SER A 18 9.73 -9.22 -14.06
CA SER A 18 9.87 -9.27 -12.59
C SER A 18 8.93 -8.37 -11.75
N LEU A 19 8.14 -7.45 -12.32
CA LEU A 19 7.31 -6.51 -11.52
C LEU A 19 8.11 -5.79 -10.40
N LEU A 20 9.38 -5.46 -10.64
CA LEU A 20 10.30 -4.94 -9.62
C LEU A 20 9.78 -3.68 -8.93
N GLY A 21 9.12 -2.78 -9.68
CA GLY A 21 8.55 -1.55 -9.10
C GLY A 21 7.48 -1.86 -8.06
N VAL A 22 6.57 -2.78 -8.36
CA VAL A 22 5.52 -3.20 -7.42
C VAL A 22 6.14 -3.90 -6.21
N GLN A 23 7.12 -4.78 -6.41
CA GLN A 23 7.79 -5.45 -5.28
C GLN A 23 8.52 -4.45 -4.37
N ALA A 24 9.13 -3.41 -4.95
CA ALA A 24 9.75 -2.34 -4.17
C ALA A 24 8.70 -1.58 -3.35
N ASP A 25 7.58 -1.21 -3.95
CA ASP A 25 6.47 -0.55 -3.27
C ASP A 25 5.89 -1.41 -2.14
N GLN A 26 5.73 -2.72 -2.36
CA GLN A 26 5.28 -3.63 -1.29
C GLN A 26 6.24 -3.67 -0.10
N ARG A 27 7.56 -3.66 -0.36
CA ARG A 27 8.56 -3.60 0.71
C ARG A 27 8.50 -2.27 1.46
N VAL A 28 8.31 -1.16 0.74
CA VAL A 28 8.09 0.15 1.37
C VAL A 28 6.84 0.10 2.25
N LEU A 29 5.74 -0.49 1.79
CA LEU A 29 4.53 -0.62 2.59
C LEU A 29 4.77 -1.44 3.87
N CYS A 30 5.48 -2.57 3.80
CA CYS A 30 5.83 -3.35 5.00
C CYS A 30 6.59 -2.49 6.02
N GLN A 31 7.54 -1.68 5.55
CA GLN A 31 8.31 -0.78 6.41
C GLN A 31 7.45 0.35 6.99
N LEU A 32 6.55 0.91 6.20
CA LEU A 32 5.63 1.93 6.68
C LEU A 32 4.70 1.35 7.76
N ILE A 33 4.21 0.13 7.58
CA ILE A 33 3.38 -0.54 8.60
C ILE A 33 4.18 -0.80 9.88
N SER A 34 5.44 -1.22 9.78
CA SER A 34 6.27 -1.43 10.97
C SER A 34 6.52 -0.13 11.76
N VAL A 35 6.60 1.01 11.09
CA VAL A 35 6.82 2.33 11.70
C VAL A 35 5.51 2.95 12.23
N PHE A 36 4.46 2.97 11.43
CA PHE A 36 3.22 3.70 11.74
C PHE A 36 2.16 2.85 12.44
N LEU A 37 2.18 1.53 12.25
CA LEU A 37 1.18 0.60 12.77
C LEU A 37 1.86 -0.62 13.44
N PRO A 38 2.67 -0.41 14.50
CA PRO A 38 3.46 -1.48 15.10
C PRO A 38 2.62 -2.63 15.64
N HIS A 39 1.39 -2.38 16.12
CA HIS A 39 0.48 -3.44 16.57
C HIS A 39 0.01 -4.32 15.42
N VAL A 40 -0.35 -3.72 14.28
CA VAL A 40 -0.73 -4.46 13.06
C VAL A 40 0.45 -5.28 12.57
N ASN A 41 1.66 -4.70 12.57
CA ASN A 41 2.89 -5.42 12.21
C ASN A 41 3.14 -6.65 13.11
N ALA A 42 2.95 -6.52 14.42
CA ALA A 42 3.14 -7.63 15.36
C ALA A 42 2.18 -8.80 15.07
N ILE A 43 0.92 -8.50 14.73
CA ILE A 43 -0.08 -9.54 14.43
C ILE A 43 0.16 -10.17 13.05
N LEU A 44 0.57 -9.38 12.06
CA LEU A 44 1.02 -9.90 10.75
C LEU A 44 2.12 -10.95 10.94
N GLN A 45 3.09 -10.67 11.80
CA GLN A 45 4.18 -11.59 12.14
C GLN A 45 3.68 -12.79 12.95
N GLN A 46 2.76 -12.60 13.91
CA GLN A 46 2.20 -13.67 14.72
C GLN A 46 1.44 -14.71 13.89
N HIS A 47 0.72 -14.26 12.85
CA HIS A 47 -0.04 -15.14 11.96
C HIS A 47 0.77 -15.67 10.76
N ASP A 48 2.05 -15.30 10.64
CA ASP A 48 2.94 -15.64 9.52
C ASP A 48 2.32 -15.29 8.15
N VAL A 49 1.72 -14.09 8.06
CA VAL A 49 1.03 -13.63 6.85
C VAL A 49 1.96 -12.79 6.00
N ASP A 50 2.22 -13.27 4.79
CA ASP A 50 3.01 -12.54 3.80
C ASP A 50 2.18 -11.38 3.20
N LEU A 51 2.33 -10.20 3.79
CA LEU A 51 1.61 -8.99 3.38
C LEU A 51 1.75 -8.64 1.89
N PRO A 52 2.93 -8.77 1.25
CA PRO A 52 3.08 -8.70 -0.20
C PRO A 52 2.10 -9.57 -0.98
N LEU A 53 1.78 -10.78 -0.52
CA LEU A 53 0.85 -11.66 -1.26
C LEU A 53 -0.54 -11.02 -1.41
N ILE A 54 -1.00 -10.32 -0.36
CA ILE A 54 -2.33 -9.69 -0.32
C ILE A 54 -2.32 -8.37 -1.08
N THR A 55 -1.32 -7.55 -0.79
CA THR A 55 -1.27 -6.17 -1.31
C THR A 55 -0.85 -6.11 -2.78
N LEU A 56 -0.30 -7.20 -3.34
CA LEU A 56 0.08 -7.25 -4.76
C LEU A 56 -1.07 -6.87 -5.68
N GLY A 57 -2.25 -7.44 -5.44
CA GLY A 57 -3.45 -7.12 -6.20
C GLY A 57 -3.84 -5.65 -6.08
N TRP A 58 -3.70 -5.07 -4.89
CA TRP A 58 -4.08 -3.67 -4.64
C TRP A 58 -3.19 -2.70 -5.43
N PHE A 59 -1.88 -2.93 -5.40
CA PHE A 59 -0.90 -2.08 -6.09
C PHE A 59 -0.89 -2.29 -7.60
N LEU A 60 -1.08 -3.52 -8.08
CA LEU A 60 -1.16 -3.79 -9.52
C LEU A 60 -2.40 -3.17 -10.15
N THR A 61 -3.54 -3.17 -9.45
CA THR A 61 -4.78 -2.61 -9.97
C THR A 61 -4.99 -1.15 -9.58
N LEU A 62 -4.04 -0.52 -8.87
CA LEU A 62 -4.19 0.82 -8.31
C LEU A 62 -5.49 0.97 -7.50
N PHE A 63 -5.80 -0.04 -6.71
CA PHE A 63 -7.04 -0.23 -5.95
C PHE A 63 -8.33 -0.33 -6.78
N SER A 64 -8.24 -0.48 -8.11
CA SER A 64 -9.43 -0.76 -8.92
C SER A 64 -9.96 -2.17 -8.65
N GLY A 65 -11.29 -2.27 -8.60
CA GLY A 65 -12.00 -3.52 -8.30
C GLY A 65 -11.96 -3.96 -6.83
N VAL A 66 -11.09 -3.39 -5.98
CA VAL A 66 -11.04 -3.69 -4.54
C VAL A 66 -11.74 -2.63 -3.68
N LEU A 67 -11.69 -1.36 -4.07
CA LEU A 67 -12.45 -0.28 -3.42
C LEU A 67 -13.81 -0.08 -4.11
N PRO A 68 -14.86 0.37 -3.38
CA PRO A 68 -16.08 0.85 -4.01
C PRO A 68 -15.79 1.97 -5.01
N MET A 69 -16.46 1.95 -6.17
CA MET A 69 -16.16 2.84 -7.30
C MET A 69 -16.09 4.33 -6.92
N GLN A 70 -17.00 4.80 -6.06
CA GLN A 70 -17.02 6.20 -5.61
C GLN A 70 -15.75 6.59 -4.83
N ILE A 71 -15.23 5.68 -4.00
CA ILE A 71 -14.01 5.90 -3.22
C ILE A 71 -12.79 5.79 -4.13
N MET A 72 -12.77 4.77 -4.99
CA MET A 72 -11.70 4.56 -5.97
C MET A 72 -11.47 5.80 -6.85
N LEU A 73 -12.54 6.42 -7.35
CA LEU A 73 -12.42 7.63 -8.18
C LEU A 73 -11.76 8.80 -7.43
N ARG A 74 -12.06 8.97 -6.14
CA ARG A 74 -11.41 10.01 -5.30
C ARG A 74 -9.94 9.69 -5.00
N VAL A 75 -9.62 8.42 -4.79
CA VAL A 75 -8.24 7.98 -4.66
C VAL A 75 -7.47 8.27 -5.95
N TRP A 76 -8.10 8.08 -7.11
CA TRP A 76 -7.49 8.39 -8.40
C TRP A 76 -7.35 9.89 -8.65
N ASP A 77 -8.33 10.71 -8.26
CA ASP A 77 -8.20 12.18 -8.29
C ASP A 77 -6.94 12.62 -7.52
N LEU A 78 -6.71 12.05 -6.34
CA LEU A 78 -5.52 12.32 -5.53
C LEU A 78 -4.25 11.74 -6.14
N LEU A 79 -4.30 10.53 -6.71
CA LEU A 79 -3.16 9.89 -7.38
C LEU A 79 -2.64 10.76 -8.53
N PHE A 80 -3.54 11.33 -9.33
CA PHE A 80 -3.16 12.22 -10.44
C PHE A 80 -2.66 13.58 -9.96
N TYR A 81 -3.11 14.05 -8.80
CA TYR A 81 -2.69 15.34 -8.24
C TYR A 81 -1.38 15.28 -7.45
N GLU A 82 -1.15 14.20 -6.69
CA GLU A 82 -0.05 14.09 -5.71
C GLU A 82 0.97 12.99 -6.05
N GLY A 83 0.66 12.11 -7.01
CA GLY A 83 1.49 10.99 -7.41
C GLY A 83 1.29 9.71 -6.59
N SER A 84 2.15 8.73 -6.85
CA SER A 84 2.05 7.35 -6.32
C SER A 84 2.09 7.24 -4.79
N THR A 85 2.62 8.23 -4.08
CA THR A 85 2.65 8.26 -2.61
C THR A 85 1.28 8.11 -1.96
N VAL A 86 0.21 8.50 -2.68
CA VAL A 86 -1.19 8.34 -2.24
C VAL A 86 -1.52 6.87 -1.99
N LEU A 87 -1.05 5.95 -2.82
CA LEU A 87 -1.38 4.52 -2.74
C LEU A 87 -0.95 3.93 -1.39
N PHE A 88 0.22 4.35 -0.89
CA PHE A 88 0.72 3.95 0.43
C PHE A 88 -0.13 4.48 1.57
N ARG A 89 -0.53 5.76 1.49
CA ARG A 89 -1.40 6.36 2.52
C ARG A 89 -2.75 5.67 2.57
N ILE A 90 -3.30 5.32 1.41
CA ILE A 90 -4.57 4.58 1.32
C ILE A 90 -4.42 3.18 1.90
N ALA A 91 -3.34 2.46 1.57
CA ALA A 91 -3.05 1.16 2.17
C ALA A 91 -2.94 1.24 3.70
N LEU A 92 -2.15 2.19 4.23
CA LEU A 92 -1.99 2.40 5.66
C LEU A 92 -3.32 2.76 6.34
N ALA A 93 -4.12 3.62 5.72
CA ALA A 93 -5.43 4.00 6.24
C ALA A 93 -6.37 2.79 6.34
N ILE A 94 -6.39 1.91 5.32
CA ILE A 94 -7.17 0.66 5.36
C ILE A 94 -6.75 -0.21 6.54
N PHE A 95 -5.44 -0.39 6.77
CA PHE A 95 -4.93 -1.15 7.91
C PHE A 95 -5.28 -0.50 9.25
N LYS A 96 -5.22 0.82 9.34
CA LYS A 96 -5.56 1.55 10.57
C LYS A 96 -7.04 1.45 10.92
N ILE A 97 -7.92 1.63 9.94
CA ILE A 97 -9.38 1.51 10.11
C ILE A 97 -9.74 0.08 10.55
N LYS A 98 -9.01 -0.93 10.05
CA LYS A 98 -9.22 -2.33 10.40
C LYS A 98 -8.43 -2.83 11.59
N GLU A 99 -7.62 -1.99 12.24
CA GLU A 99 -6.71 -2.41 13.30
C GLU A 99 -7.44 -3.18 14.41
N GLU A 100 -8.58 -2.68 14.90
CA GLU A 100 -9.36 -3.37 15.95
C GLU A 100 -9.91 -4.73 15.50
N ALA A 101 -10.42 -4.82 14.27
CA ALA A 101 -10.93 -6.07 13.71
C ALA A 101 -9.80 -7.11 13.54
N LEU A 102 -8.64 -6.66 13.07
CA LEU A 102 -7.45 -7.49 12.93
C LEU A 102 -6.93 -7.98 14.28
N LEU A 103 -6.89 -7.11 15.29
CA LEU A 103 -6.52 -7.46 16.68
C LEU A 103 -7.47 -8.49 17.31
N SER A 104 -8.74 -8.47 16.93
CA SER A 104 -9.75 -9.39 17.47
C SER A 104 -9.70 -10.79 16.86
N THR A 105 -8.93 -10.98 15.78
CA THR A 105 -8.93 -12.22 15.03
C THR A 105 -7.96 -13.25 15.62
N THR A 106 -8.43 -14.49 15.82
CA THR A 106 -7.62 -15.56 16.44
C THR A 106 -7.07 -16.57 15.42
N ASN A 107 -7.66 -16.67 14.23
CA ASN A 107 -7.27 -17.64 13.20
C ASN A 107 -6.66 -16.94 11.99
N THR A 108 -5.52 -17.42 11.51
CA THR A 108 -4.82 -16.93 10.31
C THR A 108 -5.72 -16.85 9.07
N ALA A 109 -6.60 -17.83 8.83
CA ALA A 109 -7.50 -17.80 7.67
C ALA A 109 -8.52 -16.66 7.75
N SER A 110 -9.10 -16.44 8.94
CA SER A 110 -10.01 -15.31 9.18
C SER A 110 -9.28 -13.98 9.06
N PHE A 111 -8.05 -13.90 9.56
CA PHE A 111 -7.23 -12.69 9.51
C PHE A 111 -6.86 -12.33 8.08
N PHE A 112 -6.44 -13.32 7.28
CA PHE A 112 -6.18 -13.17 5.85
C PHE A 112 -7.43 -12.66 5.10
N ASN A 113 -8.59 -13.24 5.40
CA ASN A 113 -9.85 -12.81 4.79
C ASN A 113 -10.25 -11.40 5.20
N GLU A 114 -10.03 -11.02 6.46
CA GLU A 114 -10.33 -9.68 6.95
C GLU A 114 -9.47 -8.63 6.23
N ILE A 115 -8.16 -8.88 6.08
CA ILE A 115 -7.29 -7.98 5.30
C ILE A 115 -7.72 -7.95 3.83
N SER A 116 -7.91 -9.11 3.21
CA SER A 116 -8.22 -9.20 1.77
C SER A 116 -9.51 -8.47 1.41
N ASN A 117 -10.51 -8.51 2.28
CA ASN A 117 -11.79 -7.82 2.10
C ASN A 117 -11.82 -6.40 2.69
N ALA A 118 -10.76 -5.97 3.38
CA ALA A 118 -10.71 -4.68 4.05
C ALA A 118 -11.03 -3.50 3.10
N PRO A 119 -10.46 -3.39 1.88
CA PRO A 119 -10.75 -2.28 0.98
C PRO A 119 -12.23 -2.19 0.61
N ALA A 120 -12.88 -3.32 0.35
CA ALA A 120 -14.28 -3.37 -0.07
C ALA A 120 -15.25 -2.92 1.05
N SER A 121 -14.83 -3.04 2.30
CA SER A 121 -15.62 -2.64 3.47
C SER A 121 -15.53 -1.16 3.82
N ILE A 122 -14.60 -0.41 3.21
CA ILE A 122 -14.47 1.03 3.43
C ILE A 122 -15.67 1.74 2.80
N LYS A 123 -16.36 2.58 3.59
CA LYS A 123 -17.54 3.34 3.14
C LYS A 123 -17.32 4.84 3.16
N ASP A 124 -16.40 5.30 4.00
CA ASP A 124 -16.11 6.72 4.16
C ASP A 124 -14.76 7.08 3.54
N VAL A 125 -14.82 7.87 2.47
CA VAL A 125 -13.64 8.38 1.78
C VAL A 125 -12.93 9.48 2.58
N VAL A 126 -13.66 10.22 3.40
CA VAL A 126 -13.10 11.28 4.25
C VAL A 126 -12.26 10.65 5.34
N GLU A 127 -12.77 9.62 6.00
CA GLU A 127 -11.99 8.85 6.99
C GLU A 127 -10.72 8.28 6.35
N LEU A 128 -10.83 7.68 5.17
CA LEU A 128 -9.70 7.11 4.45
C LEU A 128 -8.61 8.14 4.10
N ILE A 129 -9.01 9.32 3.60
CA ILE A 129 -8.06 10.37 3.20
C ILE A 129 -7.48 11.09 4.42
N THR A 130 -8.29 11.36 5.45
CA THR A 130 -7.88 12.15 6.62
C THR A 130 -7.00 11.37 7.58
N THR A 131 -7.20 10.06 7.73
CA THR A 131 -6.47 9.21 8.70
C THR A 131 -4.95 9.31 8.57
N PHE A 132 -4.42 9.45 7.36
CA PHE A 132 -2.99 9.66 7.10
C PHE A 132 -2.67 10.96 6.35
N ALA A 133 -3.58 11.94 6.36
CA ALA A 133 -3.35 13.23 5.73
C ALA A 133 -2.15 13.98 6.36
N CYS A 134 -1.97 13.88 7.69
CA CYS A 134 -0.87 14.55 8.40
C CYS A 134 0.48 13.84 8.24
N ALA A 135 0.49 12.53 8.01
CA ALA A 135 1.71 11.74 7.81
C ALA A 135 2.28 11.85 6.37
N ARG A 136 1.74 12.77 5.57
CA ARG A 136 2.10 12.96 4.15
C ARG A 136 3.60 13.16 3.95
N HIS A 137 4.22 14.02 4.76
CA HIS A 137 5.64 14.30 4.66
C HIS A 137 6.49 13.08 5.08
N ASP A 138 6.11 12.41 6.16
CA ASP A 138 6.86 11.26 6.68
C ASP A 138 6.82 10.06 5.74
N VAL A 139 5.66 9.78 5.14
CA VAL A 139 5.51 8.71 4.13
C VAL A 139 6.34 9.03 2.88
N SER A 140 6.31 10.28 2.41
CA SER A 140 7.11 10.71 1.25
C SER A 140 8.62 10.62 1.53
N GLN A 141 9.05 11.02 2.72
CA GLN A 141 10.45 10.92 3.14
C GLN A 141 10.91 9.46 3.21
N CYS A 142 10.12 8.58 3.84
CA CYS A 142 10.44 7.17 3.97
C CYS A 142 10.50 6.48 2.59
N TYR A 143 9.56 6.79 1.70
CA TYR A 143 9.57 6.33 0.30
C TYR A 143 10.85 6.77 -0.43
N SER A 144 11.21 8.05 -0.36
CA SER A 144 12.39 8.60 -1.05
C SER A 144 13.70 7.98 -0.55
N GLN A 145 13.82 7.76 0.76
CA GLN A 145 14.98 7.14 1.37
C GLN A 145 15.12 5.67 0.93
N PHE A 146 14.00 4.94 0.89
CA PHE A 146 14.02 3.54 0.46
C PHE A 146 14.33 3.39 -1.03
N MET A 147 13.73 4.20 -1.89
CA MET A 147 14.03 4.18 -3.33
C MET A 147 15.51 4.49 -3.60
N THR A 148 16.09 5.44 -2.87
CA THR A 148 17.54 5.73 -2.95
C THR A 148 18.38 4.51 -2.54
N LEU A 149 18.01 3.81 -1.46
CA LEU A 149 18.71 2.61 -1.00
C LEU A 149 18.54 1.42 -1.97
N PHE A 150 17.37 1.29 -2.59
CA PHE A 150 17.07 0.25 -3.57
C PHE A 150 17.87 0.46 -4.86
N ASP A 151 17.91 1.68 -5.41
CA ASP A 151 18.74 2.02 -6.57
C ASP A 151 20.23 1.79 -6.30
N THR A 152 20.68 2.07 -5.08
CA THR A 152 22.07 1.80 -4.67
C THR A 152 22.35 0.30 -4.60
N SER A 153 21.43 -0.51 -4.08
CA SER A 153 21.57 -1.98 -4.03
C SER A 153 21.43 -2.65 -5.41
N ALA A 154 20.60 -2.10 -6.31
CA ALA A 154 20.44 -2.59 -7.67
C ALA A 154 21.70 -2.36 -8.50
N LYS A 155 22.38 -1.21 -8.32
CA LYS A 155 23.67 -0.90 -8.97
C LYS A 155 24.84 -1.76 -8.47
N VAL A 156 24.77 -2.31 -7.26
CA VAL A 156 25.82 -3.20 -6.69
C VAL A 156 25.69 -4.65 -7.21
N LYS A 157 24.56 -5.01 -7.82
CA LYS A 157 24.30 -6.34 -8.38
C LYS A 157 24.48 -6.43 -9.91
N VAL A 158 25.03 -5.40 -10.55
CA VAL A 158 25.38 -5.37 -11.99
C VAL A 158 26.89 -5.35 -12.15
#